data_AF-A0A7C1IS40-F1
#
_entry.id   AF-A0A7C1IS40-F1
#
_cell.length_a   1.000
_cell.length_b   1.000
_cell.length_c   1.000
_cell.angle_alpha   90.00
_cell.angle_beta   90.00
_cell.angle_gamma   90.00
#
_symmetry.space_group_name_H-M   'P 1'
#
loop_
_entity.id
_entity.type
_entity.pdbx_description
1 polymer ?
#
loop_
_entity_poly.entity_id
_entity_poly.type
_entity_poly.pdbx_seq_one_letter_code
_entity_poly.pdbx_strand_id
1 'polypeptide(L)'
;MNDEHLNSEARAAEQFDALISSAQAGQTDSESDNGGITSFVEWAGSIHPDPIYAANLEQQLRARYPAKRRHFVRWTLAVAAMLAVVVAISVLIRQQNVTPAEESTPQTEVVVVQPTATISATMLPSATTTATSTVTPTSSPVAIAATTTLAVEINATLSVASNSTQQAGYQMTTIAIVSSVTPTPSANTTFSEWHVIQVTDPHGLPVLGANVSVYGENTVTQLVTTANGTAYFYPQVYGANDPDFHVVVSQGNAIASFELERGVGESFWSVTLEATPVQPPVPIDILFLLNFNGNAPTSEFAELTAWIAAQSVPLDARYALVAGTQIVDFTRDIEVFSSALGNISALSGSLDDRLAAAINGVNWREDPAIKIVIILTDHMEYGNNSYALVAGSAAREGITIHVIAPAESLASLGPLTQITGGQMVELESNEAAFGLGKAVINLVSEELAALSGS
;
A
#
# COMPACT_ATOMS: atom_id res chain seq x y z
N MET A 1 25.70 44.55 -0.97
CA MET A 1 24.33 44.11 -1.31
C MET A 1 23.78 43.02 -0.37
N ASN A 2 24.50 42.65 0.72
CA ASN A 2 24.05 41.63 1.68
C ASN A 2 23.58 42.19 3.04
N ASP A 3 23.95 43.42 3.40
CA ASP A 3 23.61 43.99 4.73
C ASP A 3 22.17 44.52 4.82
N GLU A 4 21.53 44.89 3.70
CA GLU A 4 20.12 45.31 3.70
C GLU A 4 19.16 44.13 3.87
N HIS A 5 19.51 42.95 3.35
CA HIS A 5 18.67 41.76 3.42
C HIS A 5 18.65 41.15 4.83
N LEU A 6 19.79 41.16 5.53
CA LEU A 6 19.88 40.71 6.92
C LEU A 6 19.14 41.65 7.88
N ASN A 7 19.17 42.97 7.60
CA ASN A 7 18.42 43.95 8.40
C ASN A 7 16.90 43.91 8.16
N SER A 8 16.45 43.52 6.95
CA SER A 8 15.01 43.31 6.71
C SER A 8 14.48 42.06 7.42
N GLU A 9 15.29 41.01 7.53
CA GLU A 9 14.90 39.77 8.22
C GLU A 9 14.85 39.94 9.75
N ALA A 10 15.82 40.64 10.33
CA ALA A 10 15.81 40.95 11.77
C ALA A 10 14.61 41.83 12.17
N ARG A 11 14.24 42.79 11.32
CA ARG A 11 13.03 43.61 11.51
C ARG A 11 11.75 42.80 11.39
N ALA A 12 11.69 41.84 10.48
CA ALA A 12 10.52 40.97 10.33
C ALA A 12 10.32 40.08 11.59
N ALA A 13 11.40 39.62 12.21
CA ALA A 13 11.35 38.87 13.46
C ALA A 13 10.86 39.73 14.65
N GLU A 14 11.38 40.95 14.82
CA GLU A 14 10.90 41.87 15.86
C GLU A 14 9.42 42.27 15.68
N GLN A 15 9.00 42.51 14.43
CA GLN A 15 7.60 42.81 14.12
C GLN A 15 6.68 41.62 14.41
N PHE A 16 7.17 40.39 14.23
CA PHE A 16 6.41 39.17 14.52
C PHE A 16 6.26 38.93 16.03
N ASP A 17 7.30 39.14 16.84
CA ASP A 17 7.21 39.05 18.30
C ASP A 17 6.27 40.11 18.90
N ALA A 18 6.25 41.32 18.31
CA ALA A 18 5.27 42.36 18.66
C ALA A 18 3.84 41.95 18.29
N LEU A 19 3.65 41.20 17.20
CA LEU A 19 2.35 40.69 16.77
C LEU A 19 1.85 39.57 17.70
N ILE A 20 2.73 38.67 18.14
CA ILE A 20 2.40 37.65 19.15
C ILE A 20 2.04 38.32 20.49
N SER A 21 2.83 39.31 20.92
CA SER A 21 2.59 40.03 22.18
C SER A 21 1.28 40.82 22.16
N SER A 22 0.91 41.44 21.03
CA SER A 22 -0.38 42.14 20.89
C SER A 22 -1.57 41.18 20.80
N ALA A 23 -1.42 40.03 20.15
CA ALA A 23 -2.44 38.98 20.11
C ALA A 23 -2.68 38.34 21.49
N GLN A 24 -1.64 38.26 22.33
CA GLN A 24 -1.76 37.80 23.72
C GLN A 24 -2.36 38.88 24.64
N ALA A 25 -2.03 40.16 24.43
CA ALA A 25 -2.59 41.28 25.20
C ALA A 25 -4.07 41.56 24.87
N GLY A 26 -4.51 41.30 23.63
CA GLY A 26 -5.90 41.44 23.21
C GLY A 26 -6.84 40.32 23.70
N GLN A 27 -6.34 39.36 24.48
CA GLN A 27 -7.11 38.21 24.95
C GLN A 27 -8.01 38.52 26.16
N THR A 28 -7.94 39.74 26.72
CA THR A 28 -8.69 40.13 27.93
C THR A 28 -9.93 41.02 27.71
N ASP A 29 -10.23 41.49 26.50
CA ASP A 29 -11.47 42.26 26.27
C ASP A 29 -12.25 41.79 25.03
N SER A 30 -13.56 41.67 25.21
CA SER A 30 -14.54 41.14 24.27
C SER A 30 -14.89 42.10 23.13
N GLU A 31 -15.33 41.52 22.00
CA GLU A 31 -16.09 42.15 20.88
C GLU A 31 -15.33 42.96 19.81
N SER A 32 -14.41 42.31 19.09
CA SER A 32 -14.09 42.74 17.72
C SER A 32 -13.82 41.53 16.81
N ASP A 33 -14.87 41.05 16.15
CA ASP A 33 -14.87 39.89 15.22
C ASP A 33 -14.04 40.12 13.93
N ASN A 34 -13.40 41.28 13.76
CA ASN A 34 -12.67 41.66 12.54
C ASN A 34 -11.16 41.80 12.69
N GLY A 35 -10.62 41.81 13.92
CA GLY A 35 -9.20 42.14 14.15
C GLY A 35 -8.21 41.16 13.50
N GLY A 36 -8.50 39.86 13.54
CA GLY A 36 -7.56 38.83 13.06
C GLY A 36 -7.31 38.84 11.55
N ILE A 37 -8.34 39.13 10.73
CA ILE A 37 -8.18 39.20 9.27
C ILE A 37 -7.40 40.46 8.88
N THR A 38 -7.69 41.60 9.52
CA THR A 38 -6.99 42.86 9.25
C THR A 38 -5.51 42.78 9.62
N SER A 39 -5.16 42.24 10.81
CA SER A 39 -3.76 42.08 11.21
C SER A 39 -2.98 41.12 10.31
N PHE A 40 -3.62 40.06 9.81
CA PHE A 40 -3.00 39.13 8.85
C PHE A 40 -2.77 39.76 7.48
N VAL A 41 -3.73 40.55 6.98
CA VAL A 41 -3.61 41.27 5.71
C VAL A 41 -2.52 42.35 5.79
N GLU A 42 -2.43 43.07 6.90
CA GLU A 42 -1.36 44.06 7.14
C GLU A 42 0.02 43.40 7.16
N TRP A 43 0.16 42.24 7.81
CA TRP A 43 1.39 41.46 7.80
C TRP A 43 1.72 40.92 6.39
N ALA A 44 0.74 40.37 5.67
CA ALA A 44 0.97 39.89 4.30
C ALA A 44 1.36 41.04 3.35
N GLY A 45 0.78 42.23 3.55
CA GLY A 45 1.11 43.45 2.81
C GLY A 45 2.49 44.03 3.16
N SER A 46 3.05 43.76 4.34
CA SER A 46 4.43 44.18 4.66
C SER A 46 5.48 43.32 3.96
N ILE A 47 5.12 42.10 3.55
CA ILE A 47 6.01 41.15 2.85
C ILE A 47 5.85 41.27 1.33
N HIS A 48 4.69 41.76 0.84
CA HIS A 48 4.42 41.91 -0.59
C HIS A 48 4.28 43.40 -0.98
N PRO A 49 5.16 43.94 -1.87
CA PRO A 49 5.24 45.39 -2.12
C PRO A 49 4.07 45.98 -2.92
N ASP A 50 3.17 45.14 -3.45
CA ASP A 50 2.00 45.58 -4.23
C ASP A 50 0.79 45.85 -3.33
N PRO A 51 0.31 47.11 -3.20
CA PRO A 51 -0.85 47.44 -2.38
C PRO A 51 -2.17 46.84 -2.90
N ILE A 52 -2.25 46.43 -4.18
CA ILE A 52 -3.43 45.76 -4.74
C ILE A 52 -3.55 44.34 -4.20
N TYR A 53 -2.42 43.71 -3.84
CA TYR A 53 -2.39 42.35 -3.29
C TYR A 53 -3.12 42.28 -1.94
N ALA A 54 -2.81 43.19 -1.02
CA ALA A 54 -3.42 43.21 0.31
C ALA A 54 -4.94 43.43 0.25
N ALA A 55 -5.40 44.37 -0.60
CA ALA A 55 -6.82 44.65 -0.78
C ALA A 55 -7.59 43.46 -1.38
N ASN A 56 -7.02 42.78 -2.39
CA ASN A 56 -7.63 41.59 -2.96
C ASN A 56 -7.64 40.41 -2.00
N LEU A 57 -6.57 40.24 -1.21
CA LEU A 57 -6.48 39.18 -0.21
C LEU A 57 -7.52 39.37 0.89
N GLU A 58 -7.69 40.59 1.39
CA GLU A 58 -8.72 40.91 2.38
C GLU A 58 -10.13 40.62 1.85
N GLN A 59 -10.41 41.05 0.63
CA GLN A 59 -11.72 40.82 0.01
C GLN A 59 -12.00 39.32 -0.19
N GLN A 60 -11.00 38.54 -0.62
CA GLN A 60 -11.13 37.09 -0.77
C GLN A 60 -11.34 36.38 0.57
N LEU A 61 -10.60 36.76 1.60
CA LEU A 61 -10.74 36.18 2.94
C LEU A 61 -12.11 36.50 3.55
N ARG A 62 -12.60 37.74 3.41
CA ARG A 62 -13.92 38.14 3.90
C ARG A 62 -15.07 37.47 3.12
N ALA A 63 -14.93 37.33 1.81
CA ALA A 63 -15.95 36.67 0.97
C ALA A 63 -16.04 35.16 1.26
N ARG A 64 -14.89 34.53 1.53
CA ARG A 64 -14.82 33.08 1.73
C ARG A 64 -15.18 32.64 3.15
N TYR A 65 -15.06 33.54 4.14
CA TYR A 65 -15.22 33.18 5.55
C TYR A 65 -16.09 34.21 6.33
N PRO A 66 -17.42 34.09 6.29
CA PRO A 66 -18.30 34.93 7.11
C PRO A 66 -18.18 34.60 8.61
N ALA A 67 -18.39 35.60 9.45
CA ALA A 67 -17.97 35.77 10.86
C ALA A 67 -18.23 34.65 11.91
N LYS A 68 -18.80 33.49 11.58
CA LYS A 68 -19.31 32.51 12.56
C LYS A 68 -18.43 31.28 12.85
N ARG A 69 -17.11 31.30 12.68
CA ARG A 69 -16.26 30.13 13.03
C ARG A 69 -15.00 30.48 13.84
N ARG A 70 -15.16 30.52 15.17
CA ARG A 70 -14.09 30.79 16.18
C ARG A 70 -12.99 29.73 16.24
N HIS A 71 -13.21 28.53 15.69
CA HIS A 71 -12.22 27.45 15.71
C HIS A 71 -11.12 27.59 14.65
N PHE A 72 -11.35 28.39 13.60
CA PHE A 72 -10.45 28.43 12.45
C PHE A 72 -9.25 29.36 12.67
N VAL A 73 -9.44 30.53 13.29
CA VAL A 73 -8.34 31.49 13.59
C VAL A 73 -7.25 30.83 14.44
N ARG A 74 -7.63 29.93 15.36
CA ARG A 74 -6.68 29.14 16.16
C ARG A 74 -5.86 28.15 15.31
N TRP A 75 -6.47 27.56 14.29
CA TRP A 75 -5.82 26.63 13.38
C TRP A 75 -4.88 27.36 12.40
N THR A 76 -5.30 28.51 11.87
CA THR A 76 -4.47 29.32 10.96
C THR A 76 -3.24 29.89 11.67
N LEU A 77 -3.37 30.35 12.92
CA LEU A 77 -2.25 30.80 13.74
C LEU A 77 -1.27 29.66 14.06
N ALA A 78 -1.77 28.44 14.32
CA ALA A 78 -0.93 27.28 14.57
C ALA A 78 -0.13 26.88 13.32
N VAL A 79 -0.75 26.90 12.14
CA VAL A 79 -0.10 26.58 10.86
C VAL A 79 0.93 27.64 10.48
N ALA A 80 0.63 28.92 10.68
CA ALA A 80 1.57 30.01 10.44
C ALA A 80 2.80 29.95 11.37
N ALA A 81 2.59 29.62 12.66
CA ALA A 81 3.69 29.41 13.60
C ALA A 81 4.57 28.22 13.21
N MET A 82 3.98 27.13 12.72
CA MET A 82 4.70 25.94 12.29
C MET A 82 5.57 26.22 11.04
N LEU A 83 5.03 26.95 10.07
CA LEU A 83 5.77 27.38 8.87
C LEU A 83 6.93 28.32 9.20
N ALA A 84 6.75 29.24 10.16
CA ALA A 84 7.82 30.13 10.60
C ALA A 84 9.00 29.37 11.24
N VAL A 85 8.71 28.32 12.02
CA VAL A 85 9.74 27.45 12.61
C VAL A 85 10.53 26.69 11.54
N VAL A 86 9.85 26.19 10.50
CA VAL A 86 10.50 25.48 9.39
C VAL A 86 11.44 26.40 8.59
N VAL A 87 11.04 27.65 8.37
CA VAL A 87 11.89 28.66 7.71
C VAL A 87 13.10 28.99 8.58
N ALA A 88 12.93 29.19 9.89
CA ALA A 88 14.03 29.48 10.81
C ALA A 88 15.07 28.34 10.87
N ILE A 89 14.61 27.08 10.90
CA ILE A 89 15.48 25.89 10.87
C ILE A 89 16.24 25.81 9.54
N SER A 90 15.58 26.09 8.42
CA SER A 90 16.20 26.07 7.09
C SER A 90 17.30 27.12 6.94
N VAL A 91 17.13 28.30 7.55
CA VAL A 91 18.16 29.35 7.59
C VAL A 91 19.35 28.91 8.45
N LEU A 92 19.10 28.31 9.61
CA LEU A 92 20.15 27.82 10.52
C LEU A 92 21.03 26.75 9.86
N ILE A 93 20.42 25.81 9.12
CA ILE A 93 21.13 24.74 8.38
C ILE A 93 22.02 25.33 7.28
N ARG A 94 21.56 26.38 6.58
CA ARG A 94 22.37 27.04 5.54
C ARG A 94 23.57 27.78 6.11
N GLN A 95 23.46 28.35 7.31
CA GLN A 95 24.58 29.03 7.97
C GLN A 95 25.67 28.06 8.45
N GLN A 96 25.34 26.79 8.72
CA GLN A 96 26.33 25.80 9.17
C GLN A 96 27.12 25.13 8.04
N ASN A 97 26.67 25.22 6.78
CA ASN A 97 27.27 24.49 5.65
C ASN A 97 28.27 25.27 4.79
N VAL A 98 28.75 26.44 5.25
CA VAL A 98 29.80 27.18 4.53
C VAL A 98 31.17 26.87 5.13
N THR A 99 31.87 25.89 4.54
CA THR A 99 33.32 25.65 4.79
C THR A 99 34.08 25.84 3.47
N PRO A 100 35.22 26.56 3.43
CA PRO A 100 35.95 26.78 2.18
C PRO A 100 36.76 25.54 1.76
N ALA A 101 36.74 25.25 0.46
CA ALA A 101 37.38 24.09 -0.13
C ALA A 101 38.91 24.27 -0.26
N GLU A 102 39.67 23.27 0.21
CA GLU A 102 41.09 23.08 -0.14
C GLU A 102 41.23 21.97 -1.18
N GLU A 103 42.08 22.24 -2.16
CA GLU A 103 42.36 21.46 -3.36
C GLU A 103 43.46 20.42 -3.08
N SER A 104 43.22 19.14 -3.41
CA SER A 104 44.30 18.18 -3.67
C SER A 104 43.83 16.98 -4.51
N THR A 105 44.61 16.68 -5.54
CA THR A 105 44.62 15.41 -6.30
C THR A 105 45.70 14.49 -5.71
N PRO A 106 45.61 13.15 -5.84
CA PRO A 106 46.34 12.48 -6.93
C PRO A 106 45.75 11.15 -7.47
N GLN A 107 46.45 10.67 -8.50
CA GLN A 107 46.22 9.51 -9.39
C GLN A 107 46.23 8.13 -8.70
N THR A 108 45.62 7.13 -9.35
CA THR A 108 45.87 5.71 -9.06
C THR A 108 45.92 4.88 -10.36
N GLU A 109 46.98 4.08 -10.45
CA GLU A 109 47.39 3.15 -11.49
C GLU A 109 46.68 1.79 -11.28
N VAL A 110 46.15 1.17 -12.34
CA VAL A 110 45.44 -0.11 -12.28
C VAL A 110 46.29 -1.21 -12.92
N VAL A 111 46.66 -2.21 -12.12
CA VAL A 111 47.30 -3.47 -12.56
C VAL A 111 46.23 -4.54 -12.71
N VAL A 112 46.15 -5.15 -13.90
CA VAL A 112 45.25 -6.26 -14.24
C VAL A 112 45.94 -7.59 -13.98
N VAL A 113 45.33 -8.47 -13.18
CA VAL A 113 45.74 -9.88 -13.04
C VAL A 113 44.54 -10.76 -13.35
N GLN A 114 44.65 -11.59 -14.40
CA GLN A 114 43.69 -12.65 -14.73
C GLN A 114 44.09 -13.97 -14.04
N PRO A 115 43.15 -14.72 -13.44
CA PRO A 115 43.37 -16.13 -13.12
C PRO A 115 42.79 -17.04 -14.22
N THR A 116 43.65 -17.93 -14.74
CA THR A 116 43.26 -19.06 -15.60
C THR A 116 42.91 -20.25 -14.71
N ALA A 117 41.68 -20.76 -14.78
CA ALA A 117 41.27 -22.01 -14.15
C ALA A 117 41.08 -23.11 -15.20
N THR A 118 41.83 -24.20 -15.05
CA THR A 118 41.75 -25.42 -15.88
C THR A 118 40.87 -26.44 -15.17
N ILE A 119 39.75 -26.86 -15.76
CA ILE A 119 38.89 -27.93 -15.25
C ILE A 119 39.19 -29.20 -16.06
N SER A 120 39.62 -30.27 -15.39
CA SER A 120 39.76 -31.60 -15.98
C SER A 120 38.55 -32.46 -15.61
N ALA A 121 37.81 -32.92 -16.61
CA ALA A 121 36.70 -33.85 -16.46
C ALA A 121 37.21 -35.30 -16.36
N THR A 122 36.82 -36.02 -15.32
CA THR A 122 37.05 -37.47 -15.19
C THR A 122 35.73 -38.19 -15.46
N MET A 123 35.69 -38.97 -16.54
CA MET A 123 34.59 -39.89 -16.85
C MET A 123 34.66 -41.14 -15.97
N LEU A 124 33.51 -41.58 -15.45
CA LEU A 124 33.31 -42.95 -14.96
C LEU A 124 32.06 -43.58 -15.60
N PRO A 125 32.05 -44.91 -15.78
CA PRO A 125 31.13 -45.60 -16.68
C PRO A 125 29.80 -46.03 -16.03
N SER A 126 28.81 -46.17 -16.91
CA SER A 126 27.47 -46.68 -16.69
C SER A 126 27.44 -48.10 -16.12
N ALA A 127 26.55 -48.35 -15.16
CA ALA A 127 26.10 -49.68 -14.78
C ALA A 127 24.60 -49.82 -15.02
N THR A 128 24.26 -50.76 -15.89
CA THR A 128 22.92 -51.26 -16.16
C THR A 128 22.51 -52.23 -15.05
N THR A 129 21.29 -52.11 -14.50
CA THR A 129 20.69 -53.23 -13.77
C THR A 129 19.17 -53.24 -13.95
N THR A 130 18.72 -54.32 -14.57
CA THR A 130 17.32 -54.71 -14.76
C THR A 130 16.88 -55.49 -13.52
N ALA A 131 15.77 -55.11 -12.90
CA ALA A 131 15.03 -56.00 -12.01
C ALA A 131 13.54 -55.70 -12.05
N THR A 132 12.81 -56.68 -12.58
CA THR A 132 11.37 -56.83 -12.56
C THR A 132 10.92 -57.22 -11.16
N SER A 133 9.85 -56.61 -10.63
CA SER A 133 9.11 -57.19 -9.50
C SER A 133 7.62 -56.90 -9.64
N THR A 134 6.90 -57.99 -9.82
CA THR A 134 5.45 -58.12 -9.84
C THR A 134 4.95 -58.15 -8.39
N VAL A 135 3.97 -57.32 -8.03
CA VAL A 135 3.25 -57.44 -6.76
C VAL A 135 1.74 -57.35 -7.01
N THR A 136 1.04 -58.41 -6.59
CA THR A 136 -0.41 -58.59 -6.63
C THR A 136 -1.05 -57.94 -5.38
N PRO A 137 -2.26 -57.34 -5.46
CA PRO A 137 -2.87 -56.67 -4.32
C PRO A 137 -3.56 -57.66 -3.38
N THR A 138 -3.44 -57.45 -2.07
CA THR A 138 -4.28 -58.09 -1.06
C THR A 138 -4.89 -57.03 -0.15
N SER A 139 -6.19 -57.11 0.00
CA SER A 139 -7.09 -56.24 0.76
C SER A 139 -7.11 -56.57 2.25
N SER A 140 -7.11 -55.54 3.12
CA SER A 140 -8.04 -55.36 4.26
C SER A 140 -7.67 -54.13 5.09
N PRO A 141 -8.65 -53.42 5.68
CA PRO A 141 -8.44 -52.16 6.38
C PRO A 141 -8.08 -52.41 7.86
N VAL A 142 -7.05 -51.73 8.36
CA VAL A 142 -6.78 -51.61 9.79
C VAL A 142 -7.03 -50.16 10.18
N ALA A 143 -8.06 -49.95 10.99
CA ALA A 143 -8.33 -48.68 11.64
C ALA A 143 -7.28 -48.45 12.75
N ILE A 144 -6.53 -47.35 12.64
CA ILE A 144 -5.74 -46.81 13.75
C ILE A 144 -6.16 -45.36 13.91
N ALA A 145 -7.01 -45.11 14.91
CA ALA A 145 -7.27 -43.79 15.43
C ALA A 145 -6.09 -43.40 16.33
N ALA A 146 -5.36 -42.37 15.94
CA ALA A 146 -4.45 -41.64 16.82
C ALA A 146 -4.54 -40.16 16.43
N THR A 147 -5.45 -39.45 17.08
CA THR A 147 -5.52 -37.99 17.01
C THR A 147 -4.43 -37.43 17.94
N THR A 148 -3.24 -37.23 17.41
CA THR A 148 -2.22 -36.41 18.07
C THR A 148 -2.52 -34.94 17.78
N THR A 149 -3.16 -34.28 18.72
CA THR A 149 -3.32 -32.82 18.73
C THR A 149 -1.95 -32.20 19.04
N LEU A 150 -1.23 -31.75 18.01
CA LEU A 150 -0.12 -30.82 18.20
C LEU A 150 -0.72 -29.44 18.47
N ALA A 151 -0.77 -29.05 19.74
CA ALA A 151 -0.97 -27.65 20.10
C ALA A 151 0.35 -26.91 19.78
N VAL A 152 0.36 -26.17 18.67
CA VAL A 152 1.41 -25.19 18.40
C VAL A 152 1.00 -23.92 19.15
N GLU A 153 1.56 -23.75 20.34
CA GLU A 153 1.41 -22.54 21.14
C GLU A 153 2.34 -21.46 20.56
N ILE A 154 1.83 -20.65 19.62
CA ILE A 154 2.52 -19.45 19.16
C ILE A 154 2.37 -18.40 20.27
N ASN A 155 3.28 -18.44 21.26
CA ASN A 155 3.43 -17.34 22.22
C ASN A 155 4.10 -16.15 21.52
N ALA A 156 3.32 -15.42 20.71
CA ALA A 156 3.65 -14.05 20.33
C ALA A 156 3.24 -13.15 21.51
N THR A 157 4.12 -12.98 22.48
CA THR A 157 3.94 -11.95 23.52
C THR A 157 4.04 -10.57 22.87
N LEU A 158 2.87 -9.99 22.56
CA LEU A 158 2.70 -8.59 22.23
C LEU A 158 2.85 -7.78 23.52
N SER A 159 4.04 -7.28 23.82
CA SER A 159 4.23 -6.35 24.94
C SER A 159 3.79 -4.95 24.52
N VAL A 160 2.60 -4.52 24.94
CA VAL A 160 2.24 -3.10 24.94
C VAL A 160 3.01 -2.43 26.07
N ALA A 161 4.15 -1.81 25.76
CA ALA A 161 4.95 -1.09 26.74
C ALA A 161 4.41 0.33 26.95
N SER A 162 3.80 0.56 28.12
CA SER A 162 3.64 1.89 28.70
C SER A 162 5.00 2.41 29.18
N ASN A 163 5.36 3.64 28.80
CA ASN A 163 6.60 4.34 29.14
C ASN A 163 7.06 4.17 30.60
N SER A 164 8.27 3.65 30.82
CA SER A 164 9.21 4.22 31.81
C SER A 164 10.67 3.76 31.60
N THR A 165 11.54 4.77 31.50
CA THR A 165 12.99 4.90 31.82
C THR A 165 13.98 3.70 31.78
N GLN A 166 14.99 3.86 30.90
CA GLN A 166 16.42 3.46 30.95
C GLN A 166 16.85 2.11 31.58
N GLN A 167 17.46 1.22 30.75
CA GLN A 167 18.89 0.84 30.85
C GLN A 167 19.35 -0.14 29.74
N ALA A 168 20.49 0.22 29.13
CA ALA A 168 21.57 -0.59 28.53
C ALA A 168 21.28 -1.87 27.72
N GLY A 169 21.61 -1.81 26.43
CA GLY A 169 22.67 -2.70 25.91
C GLY A 169 22.29 -3.88 25.03
N TYR A 170 21.27 -3.80 24.18
CA TYR A 170 21.19 -4.52 22.89
C TYR A 170 20.26 -3.69 21.99
N GLN A 171 20.75 -3.19 20.86
CA GLN A 171 19.92 -2.47 19.88
C GLN A 171 19.04 -3.51 19.16
N MET A 172 17.86 -3.81 19.71
CA MET A 172 16.75 -4.31 18.89
C MET A 172 16.14 -3.09 18.19
N THR A 173 16.42 -2.93 16.91
CA THR A 173 15.65 -2.02 16.04
C THR A 173 14.22 -2.55 16.02
N THR A 174 13.36 -1.92 16.78
CA THR A 174 11.92 -2.18 16.75
C THR A 174 11.39 -1.50 15.50
N ILE A 175 11.19 -2.26 14.43
CA ILE A 175 10.50 -1.78 13.22
C ILE A 175 9.04 -1.56 13.62
N ALA A 176 8.68 -0.29 13.83
CA ALA A 176 7.29 0.11 13.94
C ALA A 176 6.68 0.07 12.53
N ILE A 177 6.11 -1.07 12.15
CA ILE A 177 5.19 -1.09 11.01
C ILE A 177 3.99 -0.27 11.47
N VAL A 178 3.85 0.94 10.94
CA VAL A 178 2.63 1.73 11.12
C VAL A 178 1.55 1.06 10.26
N SER A 179 1.00 -0.06 10.73
CA SER A 179 -0.13 -0.78 10.12
C SER A 179 -1.45 -0.01 10.21
N SER A 180 -1.41 1.31 10.37
CA SER A 180 -2.59 2.16 10.51
C SER A 180 -2.42 3.45 9.73
N VAL A 181 -2.02 3.36 8.46
CA VAL A 181 -2.44 4.40 7.53
C VAL A 181 -3.89 4.11 7.19
N THR A 182 -4.80 4.66 7.99
CA THR A 182 -6.18 4.86 7.53
C THR A 182 -6.04 5.59 6.19
N PRO A 183 -6.49 5.05 5.05
CA PRO A 183 -6.21 5.65 3.76
C PRO A 183 -6.77 7.06 3.75
N THR A 184 -5.90 8.06 3.92
CA THR A 184 -6.27 9.45 3.69
C THR A 184 -6.49 9.55 2.19
N PRO A 185 -7.71 9.80 1.72
CA PRO A 185 -7.95 9.83 0.28
C PRO A 185 -7.10 10.94 -0.32
N SER A 186 -6.28 10.57 -1.30
CA SER A 186 -5.55 11.51 -2.15
C SER A 186 -6.54 12.53 -2.72
N ALA A 187 -6.21 13.81 -2.61
CA ALA A 187 -7.11 14.93 -2.91
C ALA A 187 -7.62 15.00 -4.36
N ASN A 188 -7.18 14.11 -5.27
CA ASN A 188 -7.49 14.16 -6.69
C ASN A 188 -8.33 12.99 -7.24
N THR A 189 -8.65 11.96 -6.46
CA THR A 189 -9.55 10.86 -6.90
C THR A 189 -10.27 10.27 -5.69
N THR A 190 -11.04 11.10 -4.99
CA THR A 190 -11.96 10.59 -3.97
C THR A 190 -13.16 9.98 -4.68
N PHE A 191 -13.33 8.66 -4.62
CA PHE A 191 -14.63 8.07 -4.89
C PHE A 191 -15.58 8.61 -3.82
N SER A 192 -16.53 9.46 -4.22
CA SER A 192 -17.47 10.08 -3.28
C SER A 192 -18.45 9.08 -2.68
N GLU A 193 -18.55 7.89 -3.28
CA GLU A 193 -19.50 6.84 -2.95
C GLU A 193 -18.84 5.47 -3.13
N TRP A 194 -19.06 4.60 -2.15
CA TRP A 194 -18.57 3.24 -2.11
C TRP A 194 -19.48 2.38 -1.24
N HIS A 195 -19.55 1.10 -1.58
CA HIS A 195 -20.28 0.09 -0.84
C HIS A 195 -19.42 -1.16 -0.68
N VAL A 196 -19.35 -1.68 0.54
CA VAL A 196 -18.70 -2.94 0.89
C VAL A 196 -19.78 -3.97 1.10
N ILE A 197 -19.73 -5.03 0.32
CA ILE A 197 -20.65 -6.16 0.41
C ILE A 197 -19.88 -7.29 1.09
N GLN A 198 -20.20 -7.54 2.35
CA GLN A 198 -19.60 -8.59 3.17
C GLN A 198 -20.48 -9.85 3.10
N VAL A 199 -19.91 -10.92 2.56
CA VAL A 199 -20.56 -12.23 2.45
C VAL A 199 -19.98 -13.16 3.51
N THR A 200 -20.84 -13.66 4.37
CA THR A 200 -20.48 -14.66 5.39
C THR A 200 -21.36 -15.89 5.29
N ASP A 201 -20.90 -17.01 5.81
CA ASP A 201 -21.69 -18.21 5.98
C ASP A 201 -22.56 -18.12 7.27
N PRO A 202 -23.43 -19.11 7.56
CA PRO A 202 -24.23 -19.13 8.79
C PRO A 202 -23.42 -19.21 10.08
N HIS A 203 -22.13 -19.55 10.00
CA HIS A 203 -21.20 -19.55 11.12
C HIS A 203 -20.46 -18.22 11.28
N GLY A 204 -20.72 -17.24 10.40
CA GLY A 204 -20.07 -15.93 10.39
C GLY A 204 -18.68 -15.94 9.75
N LEU A 205 -18.28 -17.04 9.11
CA LEU A 205 -17.01 -17.12 8.38
C LEU A 205 -17.14 -16.48 7.00
N PRO A 206 -16.10 -15.82 6.48
CA PRO A 206 -16.16 -15.20 5.17
C PRO A 206 -16.28 -16.24 4.05
N VAL A 207 -17.07 -15.92 3.03
CA VAL A 207 -17.23 -16.76 1.84
C VAL A 207 -16.31 -16.25 0.74
N LEU A 208 -15.17 -16.91 0.54
CA LEU A 208 -14.25 -16.64 -0.57
C LEU A 208 -14.86 -17.07 -1.91
N GLY A 209 -14.78 -16.22 -2.93
CA GLY A 209 -15.11 -16.57 -4.31
C GLY A 209 -16.62 -16.61 -4.63
N ALA A 210 -17.48 -16.06 -3.78
CA ALA A 210 -18.88 -15.81 -4.12
C ALA A 210 -18.98 -14.73 -5.22
N ASN A 211 -19.84 -14.97 -6.22
CA ASN A 211 -20.16 -14.02 -7.28
C ASN A 211 -21.20 -13.02 -6.76
N VAL A 212 -20.91 -11.73 -6.92
CA VAL A 212 -21.77 -10.60 -6.52
C VAL A 212 -22.18 -9.86 -7.80
N SER A 213 -23.39 -10.14 -8.26
CA SER A 213 -23.98 -9.47 -9.43
C SER A 213 -24.80 -8.27 -8.96
N VAL A 214 -24.48 -7.10 -9.50
CA VAL A 214 -25.16 -5.83 -9.18
C VAL A 214 -25.98 -5.38 -10.38
N TYR A 215 -27.26 -5.09 -10.14
CA TYR A 215 -28.23 -4.68 -11.16
C TYR A 215 -28.81 -3.31 -10.83
N GLY A 216 -28.88 -2.42 -11.81
CA GLY A 216 -29.77 -1.26 -11.83
C GLY A 216 -30.98 -1.60 -12.68
N GLU A 217 -31.30 -0.77 -13.68
CA GLU A 217 -32.22 -1.18 -14.76
C GLU A 217 -31.66 -2.37 -15.57
N ASN A 218 -30.34 -2.41 -15.74
CA ASN A 218 -29.59 -3.49 -16.39
C ASN A 218 -28.47 -3.99 -15.47
N THR A 219 -27.80 -5.08 -15.84
CA THR A 219 -26.58 -5.51 -15.15
C THR A 219 -25.53 -4.40 -15.18
N VAL A 220 -25.10 -3.96 -13.99
CA VAL A 220 -24.06 -2.94 -13.82
C VAL A 220 -22.69 -3.59 -13.83
N THR A 221 -22.47 -4.58 -12.96
CA THR A 221 -21.20 -5.29 -12.85
C THR A 221 -21.37 -6.65 -12.19
N GLN A 222 -20.35 -7.48 -12.31
CA GLN A 222 -20.19 -8.73 -11.56
C GLN A 222 -18.85 -8.67 -10.85
N LEU A 223 -18.86 -8.88 -9.54
CA LEU A 223 -17.70 -8.88 -8.68
C LEU A 223 -17.51 -10.28 -8.09
N VAL A 224 -16.32 -10.55 -7.57
CA VAL A 224 -16.03 -11.77 -6.83
C VAL A 224 -15.46 -11.38 -5.47
N THR A 225 -15.94 -12.04 -4.43
CA THR A 225 -15.48 -11.81 -3.06
C THR A 225 -14.04 -12.32 -2.87
N THR A 226 -13.24 -11.54 -2.13
CA THR A 226 -11.85 -11.87 -1.80
C THR A 226 -11.76 -12.79 -0.58
N ALA A 227 -10.56 -13.02 -0.02
CA ALA A 227 -10.34 -13.95 1.10
C ALA A 227 -11.13 -13.59 2.37
N ASN A 228 -11.37 -12.30 2.60
CA ASN A 228 -12.17 -11.81 3.71
C ASN A 228 -13.69 -11.82 3.41
N GLY A 229 -14.12 -12.39 2.29
CA GLY A 229 -15.54 -12.47 1.90
C GLY A 229 -16.14 -11.13 1.47
N THR A 230 -15.32 -10.11 1.18
CA THR A 230 -15.80 -8.79 0.75
C THR A 230 -15.72 -8.61 -0.75
N ALA A 231 -16.69 -7.87 -1.30
CA ALA A 231 -16.62 -7.28 -2.62
C ALA A 231 -16.86 -5.77 -2.48
N TYR A 232 -16.00 -4.97 -3.12
CA TYR A 232 -16.12 -3.52 -3.08
C TYR A 232 -16.79 -3.00 -4.36
N PHE A 233 -17.91 -2.32 -4.19
CA PHE A 233 -18.69 -1.75 -5.27
C PHE A 233 -18.61 -0.22 -5.26
N TYR A 234 -18.10 0.33 -6.36
CA TYR A 234 -17.96 1.76 -6.60
C TYR A 234 -18.78 2.14 -7.84
N PRO A 235 -20.02 2.65 -7.69
CA PRO A 235 -20.91 2.94 -8.83
C PRO A 235 -20.23 3.72 -9.96
N GLN A 236 -19.44 4.73 -9.61
CA GLN A 236 -18.72 5.58 -10.57
C GLN A 236 -17.68 4.84 -11.42
N VAL A 237 -17.02 3.81 -10.87
CA VAL A 237 -16.04 2.98 -11.60
C VAL A 237 -16.72 2.18 -12.70
N TYR A 238 -17.98 1.80 -12.47
CA TYR A 238 -18.77 0.97 -13.39
C TYR A 238 -19.76 1.82 -14.23
N GLY A 239 -19.68 3.15 -14.17
CA GLY A 239 -20.55 4.06 -14.94
C GLY A 239 -22.02 4.00 -14.52
N ALA A 240 -22.32 3.52 -13.32
CA ALA A 240 -23.66 3.33 -12.82
C ALA A 240 -24.24 4.65 -12.26
N ASN A 241 -25.49 4.96 -12.63
CA ASN A 241 -26.16 6.20 -12.23
C ASN A 241 -27.53 5.96 -11.60
N ASP A 242 -28.01 4.72 -11.56
CA ASP A 242 -29.26 4.32 -10.93
C ASP A 242 -29.30 4.80 -9.47
N PRO A 243 -30.47 5.17 -8.93
CA PRO A 243 -30.61 5.60 -7.54
C PRO A 243 -30.50 4.43 -6.55
N ASP A 244 -30.87 3.23 -6.99
CA ASP A 244 -30.92 2.01 -6.20
C ASP A 244 -30.37 0.85 -7.02
N PHE A 245 -29.83 -0.17 -6.35
CA PHE A 245 -29.32 -1.37 -6.99
C PHE A 245 -29.87 -2.64 -6.33
N HIS A 246 -30.27 -3.59 -7.14
CA HIS A 246 -30.54 -4.95 -6.70
C HIS A 246 -29.25 -5.77 -6.72
N VAL A 247 -28.85 -6.34 -5.59
CA VAL A 247 -27.64 -7.14 -5.47
C VAL A 247 -28.01 -8.61 -5.29
N VAL A 248 -27.42 -9.47 -6.13
CA VAL A 248 -27.55 -10.93 -6.03
C VAL A 248 -26.18 -11.52 -5.73
N VAL A 249 -26.07 -12.25 -4.63
CA VAL A 249 -24.87 -12.97 -4.22
C VAL A 249 -25.10 -14.46 -4.42
N SER A 250 -24.15 -15.15 -5.06
CA SER A 250 -24.27 -16.58 -5.32
C SER A 250 -22.95 -17.33 -5.22
N GLN A 251 -23.01 -18.58 -4.78
CA GLN A 251 -21.91 -19.53 -4.85
C GLN A 251 -22.46 -20.95 -4.97
N GLY A 252 -22.16 -21.65 -6.07
CA GLY A 252 -22.75 -22.95 -6.36
C GLY A 252 -24.28 -22.86 -6.43
N ASN A 253 -24.97 -23.55 -5.51
CA ASN A 253 -26.45 -23.53 -5.42
C ASN A 253 -26.98 -22.52 -4.39
N ALA A 254 -26.11 -21.87 -3.61
CA ALA A 254 -26.50 -20.88 -2.62
C ALA A 254 -26.72 -19.53 -3.30
N ILE A 255 -27.84 -18.87 -3.00
CA ILE A 255 -28.21 -17.56 -3.54
C ILE A 255 -28.83 -16.73 -2.43
N ALA A 256 -28.44 -15.47 -2.34
CA ALA A 256 -29.05 -14.44 -1.50
C ALA A 256 -29.18 -13.13 -2.31
N SER A 257 -30.14 -12.28 -1.96
CA SER A 257 -30.26 -10.95 -2.58
C SER A 257 -30.78 -9.90 -1.61
N PHE A 258 -30.46 -8.64 -1.90
CA PHE A 258 -30.87 -7.47 -1.14
C PHE A 258 -30.91 -6.23 -2.04
N GLU A 259 -31.57 -5.17 -1.57
CA GLU A 259 -31.56 -3.85 -2.22
C GLU A 259 -30.51 -2.95 -1.57
N LEU A 260 -29.79 -2.21 -2.39
CA LEU A 260 -28.78 -1.23 -2.03
C LEU A 260 -29.28 0.15 -2.45
N GLU A 261 -29.61 1.00 -1.49
CA GLU A 261 -30.08 2.37 -1.74
C GLU A 261 -28.91 3.36 -1.70
N ARG A 262 -28.78 4.22 -2.71
CA ARG A 262 -27.71 5.23 -2.74
C ARG A 262 -28.03 6.41 -1.85
N GLY A 263 -26.98 7.01 -1.27
CA GLY A 263 -27.10 8.24 -0.49
C GLY A 263 -27.73 8.09 0.90
N VAL A 264 -28.11 6.88 1.32
CA VAL A 264 -28.67 6.59 2.66
C VAL A 264 -27.59 6.59 3.76
N GLY A 265 -26.31 6.77 3.38
CA GLY A 265 -25.18 6.83 4.31
C GLY A 265 -24.68 5.46 4.77
N GLU A 266 -25.38 4.37 4.39
CA GLU A 266 -24.92 3.00 4.58
C GLU A 266 -23.99 2.58 3.43
N SER A 267 -22.72 2.38 3.77
CA SER A 267 -21.69 1.89 2.86
C SER A 267 -21.30 0.43 3.14
N PHE A 268 -21.94 -0.25 4.09
CA PHE A 268 -21.59 -1.61 4.48
C PHE A 268 -22.82 -2.50 4.53
N TRP A 269 -22.79 -3.59 3.76
CA TRP A 269 -23.92 -4.49 3.54
C TRP A 269 -23.50 -5.91 3.90
N SER A 270 -24.10 -6.48 4.95
CA SER A 270 -23.84 -7.87 5.35
C SER A 270 -24.88 -8.80 4.77
N VAL A 271 -24.43 -9.90 4.19
CA VAL A 271 -25.30 -10.95 3.65
C VAL A 271 -24.80 -12.32 4.09
N THR A 272 -25.71 -13.13 4.61
CA THR A 272 -25.44 -14.54 4.94
C THR A 272 -25.77 -15.41 3.74
N LEU A 273 -24.82 -16.22 3.31
CA LEU A 273 -24.94 -17.15 2.19
C LEU A 273 -24.70 -18.58 2.67
N GLU A 274 -25.65 -19.48 2.41
CA GLU A 274 -25.60 -20.91 2.76
C GLU A 274 -24.63 -21.68 1.83
N ALA A 275 -23.39 -21.22 1.73
CA ALA A 275 -22.37 -21.77 0.85
C ALA A 275 -21.57 -22.90 1.53
N THR A 276 -20.97 -23.76 0.72
CA THR A 276 -20.04 -24.78 1.24
C THR A 276 -18.71 -24.11 1.58
N PRO A 277 -18.21 -24.20 2.83
CA PRO A 277 -16.95 -23.58 3.21
C PRO A 277 -15.78 -24.12 2.38
N VAL A 278 -14.87 -23.23 1.98
CA VAL A 278 -13.62 -23.59 1.30
C VAL A 278 -12.78 -24.45 2.25
N GLN A 279 -12.40 -25.65 1.81
CA GLN A 279 -11.61 -26.58 2.63
C GLN A 279 -10.11 -26.30 2.49
N PRO A 280 -9.33 -26.29 3.59
CA PRO A 280 -7.88 -26.22 3.52
C PRO A 280 -7.24 -27.43 2.79
N PRO A 281 -6.07 -27.26 2.14
CA PRO A 281 -5.36 -25.99 1.98
C PRO A 281 -6.05 -25.11 0.93
N VAL A 282 -6.24 -23.83 1.26
CA VAL A 282 -6.85 -22.87 0.32
C VAL A 282 -5.82 -22.52 -0.77
N PRO A 283 -6.18 -22.64 -2.06
CA PRO A 283 -5.28 -22.27 -3.15
C PRO A 283 -4.95 -20.77 -3.12
N ILE A 284 -3.69 -20.42 -3.37
CA ILE A 284 -3.21 -19.02 -3.39
C ILE A 284 -2.47 -18.77 -4.71
N ASP A 285 -2.80 -17.66 -5.38
CA ASP A 285 -2.08 -17.12 -6.53
C ASP A 285 -1.49 -15.77 -6.14
N ILE A 286 -0.16 -15.65 -6.16
CA ILE A 286 0.54 -14.40 -5.84
C ILE A 286 1.31 -13.93 -7.07
N LEU A 287 0.93 -12.79 -7.61
CA LEU A 287 1.62 -12.14 -8.72
C LEU A 287 2.41 -10.94 -8.23
N PHE A 288 3.68 -10.86 -8.63
CA PHE A 288 4.54 -9.71 -8.40
C PHE A 288 4.60 -8.84 -9.65
N LEU A 289 4.24 -7.57 -9.53
CA LEU A 289 4.38 -6.57 -10.59
C LEU A 289 5.49 -5.62 -10.19
N LEU A 290 6.58 -5.60 -10.97
CA LEU A 290 7.73 -4.74 -10.70
C LEU A 290 7.72 -3.51 -11.60
N ASN A 291 7.83 -2.35 -10.97
CA ASN A 291 7.87 -1.05 -11.63
C ASN A 291 9.01 -0.17 -11.06
N PHE A 292 10.24 -0.44 -11.47
CA PHE A 292 11.42 0.30 -11.01
C PHE A 292 12.08 1.07 -12.16
N ASN A 293 12.53 2.29 -11.88
CA ASN A 293 13.36 3.07 -12.79
C ASN A 293 14.83 2.66 -12.64
N GLY A 294 15.15 1.42 -13.02
CA GLY A 294 16.53 0.92 -12.98
C GLY A 294 16.64 -0.55 -12.64
N ASN A 295 17.68 -0.90 -11.89
CA ASN A 295 17.92 -2.27 -11.47
C ASN A 295 16.88 -2.66 -10.41
N ALA A 296 16.27 -3.83 -10.59
CA ALA A 296 15.36 -4.39 -9.61
C ALA A 296 16.10 -4.68 -8.29
N PRO A 297 15.42 -4.59 -7.14
CA PRO A 297 15.99 -4.88 -5.82
C PRO A 297 16.26 -6.40 -5.64
N THR A 298 17.33 -6.90 -6.27
CA THR A 298 17.65 -8.34 -6.36
C THR A 298 17.94 -9.00 -5.00
N SER A 299 18.52 -8.28 -4.05
CA SER A 299 18.77 -8.78 -2.68
C SER A 299 17.48 -9.07 -1.93
N GLU A 300 16.49 -8.20 -2.09
CA GLU A 300 15.20 -8.21 -1.41
C GLU A 300 14.35 -9.38 -1.90
N PHE A 301 14.44 -9.69 -3.20
CA PHE A 301 13.83 -10.87 -3.77
C PHE A 301 14.46 -12.18 -3.26
N ALA A 302 15.76 -12.18 -2.96
CA ALA A 302 16.41 -13.34 -2.37
C ALA A 302 15.88 -13.62 -0.95
N GLU A 303 15.63 -12.58 -0.16
CA GLU A 303 15.03 -12.73 1.18
C GLU A 303 13.59 -13.23 1.12
N LEU A 304 12.78 -12.67 0.21
CA LEU A 304 11.40 -13.12 0.00
C LEU A 304 11.34 -14.59 -0.43
N THR A 305 12.17 -15.00 -1.38
CA THR A 305 12.22 -16.40 -1.86
C THR A 305 12.71 -17.35 -0.78
N ALA A 306 13.69 -16.93 0.04
CA ALA A 306 14.13 -17.69 1.21
C ALA A 306 13.02 -17.84 2.25
N TRP A 307 12.23 -16.79 2.51
CA TRP A 307 11.09 -16.88 3.41
C TRP A 307 10.00 -17.80 2.88
N ILE A 308 9.66 -17.71 1.59
CA ILE A 308 8.69 -18.60 0.95
C ILE A 308 9.14 -20.06 1.12
N ALA A 309 10.41 -20.34 0.85
CA ALA A 309 10.98 -21.69 1.00
C ALA A 309 11.03 -22.16 2.47
N ALA A 310 11.09 -21.24 3.43
CA ALA A 310 11.13 -21.54 4.85
C ALA A 310 9.74 -21.76 5.48
N GLN A 311 8.64 -21.48 4.77
CA GLN A 311 7.29 -21.70 5.31
C GLN A 311 7.03 -23.19 5.55
N SER A 312 6.63 -23.50 6.78
CA SER A 312 6.41 -24.87 7.25
C SER A 312 5.02 -25.43 6.93
N VAL A 313 4.09 -24.56 6.53
CA VAL A 313 2.73 -24.95 6.15
C VAL A 313 2.72 -25.24 4.65
N PRO A 314 2.23 -26.40 4.21
CA PRO A 314 2.03 -26.66 2.78
C PRO A 314 0.92 -25.75 2.26
N LEU A 315 1.32 -24.60 1.71
CA LEU A 315 0.45 -23.70 0.96
C LEU A 315 0.30 -24.26 -0.47
N ASP A 316 -0.92 -24.32 -1.01
CA ASP A 316 -1.10 -24.52 -2.45
C ASP A 316 -0.89 -23.19 -3.20
N ALA A 317 0.32 -22.64 -3.06
CA ALA A 317 0.70 -21.35 -3.60
C ALA A 317 1.33 -21.48 -4.99
N ARG A 318 0.99 -20.53 -5.88
CA ARG A 318 1.65 -20.33 -7.18
C ARG A 318 2.13 -18.89 -7.28
N TYR A 319 3.24 -18.68 -7.98
CA TYR A 319 3.88 -17.38 -8.13
C TYR A 319 3.98 -16.99 -9.58
N ALA A 320 3.63 -15.74 -9.90
CA ALA A 320 3.78 -15.14 -11.22
C ALA A 320 4.55 -13.82 -11.12
N LEU A 321 5.12 -13.37 -12.24
CA LEU A 321 5.92 -12.15 -12.32
C LEU A 321 5.58 -11.37 -13.59
N VAL A 322 5.35 -10.07 -13.43
CA VAL A 322 5.28 -9.11 -14.53
C VAL A 322 6.31 -8.01 -14.29
N ALA A 323 7.27 -7.89 -15.20
CA ALA A 323 8.43 -7.01 -15.06
C ALA A 323 8.85 -6.49 -16.44
N GLY A 324 8.55 -5.23 -16.73
CA GLY A 324 8.79 -4.64 -18.05
C GLY A 324 7.99 -5.38 -19.14
N THR A 325 8.68 -5.95 -20.13
CA THR A 325 8.08 -6.83 -21.16
C THR A 325 8.08 -8.30 -20.79
N GLN A 326 8.70 -8.68 -19.66
CA GLN A 326 8.76 -10.06 -19.21
C GLN A 326 7.49 -10.40 -18.42
N ILE A 327 6.82 -11.45 -18.86
CA ILE A 327 5.68 -12.06 -18.17
C ILE A 327 6.08 -13.51 -17.89
N VAL A 328 6.12 -13.87 -16.61
CA VAL A 328 6.26 -15.25 -16.16
C VAL A 328 4.96 -15.65 -15.52
N ASP A 329 4.33 -16.65 -16.12
CA ASP A 329 3.06 -17.17 -15.67
C ASP A 329 3.18 -17.97 -14.36
N PHE A 330 2.04 -18.29 -13.74
CA PHE A 330 1.98 -18.95 -12.45
C PHE A 330 2.71 -20.30 -12.41
N THR A 331 3.68 -20.41 -11.51
CA THR A 331 4.42 -21.64 -11.24
C THR A 331 4.41 -21.99 -9.75
N ARG A 332 4.43 -23.29 -9.43
CA ARG A 332 4.68 -23.79 -8.06
C ARG A 332 6.18 -23.96 -7.76
N ASP A 333 7.01 -23.87 -8.79
CA ASP A 333 8.46 -24.05 -8.68
C ASP A 333 9.12 -22.74 -8.28
N ILE A 334 9.55 -22.68 -7.02
CA ILE A 334 10.22 -21.50 -6.44
C ILE A 334 11.59 -21.25 -7.06
N GLU A 335 12.28 -22.27 -7.58
CA GLU A 335 13.56 -22.11 -8.26
C GLU A 335 13.34 -21.46 -9.63
N VAL A 336 12.30 -21.86 -10.35
CA VAL A 336 11.90 -21.22 -11.62
C VAL A 336 11.51 -19.75 -11.39
N PHE A 337 10.68 -19.49 -10.37
CA PHE A 337 10.27 -18.12 -10.04
C PHE A 337 11.45 -17.24 -9.59
N SER A 338 12.32 -17.74 -8.69
CA SER A 338 13.50 -17.00 -8.22
C SER A 338 14.52 -16.76 -9.34
N SER A 339 14.70 -17.72 -10.23
CA SER A 339 15.54 -17.55 -11.43
C SER A 339 14.97 -16.48 -12.35
N ALA A 340 13.64 -16.46 -12.57
CA ALA A 340 13.00 -15.41 -13.35
C ALA A 340 13.21 -14.01 -12.75
N LEU A 341 13.12 -13.89 -11.42
CA LEU A 341 13.38 -12.65 -10.70
C LEU A 341 14.84 -12.17 -10.88
N GLY A 342 15.80 -13.08 -10.72
CA GLY A 342 17.23 -12.76 -10.85
C GLY A 342 17.67 -12.35 -12.25
N ASN A 343 16.87 -12.65 -13.28
CA ASN A 343 17.17 -12.34 -14.67
C ASN A 343 16.60 -11.00 -15.16
N ILE A 344 15.93 -10.23 -14.29
CA ILE A 344 15.39 -8.91 -14.66
C ILE A 344 16.53 -7.89 -14.78
N SER A 345 16.85 -7.47 -16.00
CA SER A 345 17.96 -6.55 -16.26
C SER A 345 17.55 -5.12 -16.60
N ALA A 346 16.28 -4.87 -16.97
CA ALA A 346 15.73 -3.54 -17.20
C ALA A 346 14.20 -3.59 -17.28
N LEU A 347 13.53 -2.65 -16.61
CA LEU A 347 12.09 -2.47 -16.71
C LEU A 347 11.80 -1.34 -17.69
N SER A 348 10.98 -1.63 -18.70
CA SER A 348 10.51 -0.63 -19.68
C SER A 348 9.02 -0.83 -19.95
N GLY A 349 8.38 0.17 -20.55
CA GLY A 349 6.92 0.20 -20.73
C GLY A 349 6.21 0.91 -19.58
N SER A 350 4.90 1.10 -19.72
CA SER A 350 4.12 1.82 -18.72
C SER A 350 3.63 0.92 -17.58
N LEU A 351 3.34 1.51 -16.42
CA LEU A 351 2.70 0.79 -15.31
C LEU A 351 1.30 0.30 -15.73
N ASP A 352 0.58 1.07 -16.54
CA ASP A 352 -0.73 0.70 -17.06
C ASP A 352 -0.68 -0.58 -17.90
N ASP A 353 0.28 -0.68 -18.83
CA ASP A 353 0.45 -1.86 -19.66
C ASP A 353 0.84 -3.09 -18.83
N ARG A 354 1.74 -2.90 -17.85
CA ARG A 354 2.15 -3.97 -16.92
C ARG A 354 0.98 -4.43 -16.06
N LEU A 355 0.16 -3.50 -15.57
CA LEU A 355 -0.99 -3.83 -14.75
C LEU A 355 -2.06 -4.55 -15.58
N ALA A 356 -2.31 -4.10 -16.81
CA ALA A 356 -3.19 -4.81 -17.73
C ALA A 356 -2.68 -6.24 -18.01
N ALA A 357 -1.37 -6.43 -18.18
CA ALA A 357 -0.75 -7.75 -18.34
C ALA A 357 -0.81 -8.61 -17.06
N ALA A 358 -0.67 -8.02 -15.88
CA ALA A 358 -0.80 -8.71 -14.61
C ALA A 358 -2.23 -9.23 -14.37
N ILE A 359 -3.23 -8.47 -14.78
CA ILE A 359 -4.63 -8.87 -14.61
C ILE A 359 -5.07 -9.84 -15.72
N ASN A 360 -4.71 -9.59 -16.98
CA ASN A 360 -5.28 -10.31 -18.13
C ASN A 360 -4.28 -11.22 -18.89
N GLY A 361 -2.99 -11.12 -18.59
CA GLY A 361 -1.91 -11.80 -19.34
C GLY A 361 -1.35 -13.05 -18.66
N VAL A 362 -1.91 -13.45 -17.52
CA VAL A 362 -1.49 -14.63 -16.74
C VAL A 362 -2.66 -15.56 -16.48
N ASN A 363 -2.37 -16.83 -16.14
CA ASN A 363 -3.38 -17.87 -15.95
C ASN A 363 -3.80 -18.00 -14.47
N TRP A 364 -4.57 -17.01 -13.99
CA TRP A 364 -5.26 -17.07 -12.69
C TRP A 364 -6.12 -18.34 -12.56
N ARG A 365 -6.24 -18.91 -11.36
CA ARG A 365 -7.15 -20.03 -11.13
C ARG A 365 -8.61 -19.61 -11.39
N GLU A 366 -9.36 -20.51 -12.03
CA GLU A 366 -10.82 -20.38 -12.18
C GLU A 366 -11.56 -20.80 -10.91
N ASP A 367 -11.06 -21.81 -10.19
CA ASP A 367 -11.59 -22.23 -8.89
C ASP A 367 -11.40 -21.14 -7.82
N PRO A 368 -12.23 -21.13 -6.74
CA PRO A 368 -12.04 -20.22 -5.61
C PRO A 368 -10.62 -20.32 -5.05
N ALA A 369 -9.90 -19.21 -5.13
CA ALA A 369 -8.52 -19.06 -4.69
C ALA A 369 -8.30 -17.64 -4.17
N ILE A 370 -7.37 -17.48 -3.25
CA ILE A 370 -6.88 -16.16 -2.87
C ILE A 370 -6.02 -15.65 -4.02
N LYS A 371 -6.39 -14.52 -4.64
CA LYS A 371 -5.67 -13.94 -5.77
C LYS A 371 -5.10 -12.59 -5.37
N ILE A 372 -3.78 -12.48 -5.36
CA ILE A 372 -3.06 -11.32 -4.86
C ILE A 372 -2.16 -10.77 -5.95
N VAL A 373 -2.22 -9.47 -6.20
CA VAL A 373 -1.19 -8.73 -6.94
C VAL A 373 -0.44 -7.86 -5.94
N ILE A 374 0.89 -7.95 -5.97
CA ILE A 374 1.79 -7.10 -5.20
C ILE A 374 2.54 -6.20 -6.17
N ILE A 375 2.21 -4.92 -6.16
CA ILE A 375 2.90 -3.90 -6.94
C ILE A 375 4.08 -3.40 -6.13
N LEU A 376 5.27 -3.51 -6.71
CA LEU A 376 6.52 -3.02 -6.16
C LEU A 376 7.03 -1.91 -7.05
N THR A 377 7.11 -0.69 -6.53
CA THR A 377 7.45 0.47 -7.36
C THR A 377 8.28 1.51 -6.61
N ASP A 378 9.30 2.08 -7.26
CA ASP A 378 10.10 3.19 -6.71
C ASP A 378 9.66 4.56 -7.23
N HIS A 379 8.77 4.58 -8.22
CA HIS A 379 8.28 5.81 -8.82
C HIS A 379 6.83 5.65 -9.26
N MET A 380 6.24 6.78 -9.63
CA MET A 380 4.96 6.80 -10.30
C MET A 380 5.09 7.25 -11.72
N GLU A 381 4.37 6.54 -12.57
CA GLU A 381 3.96 7.08 -13.85
C GLU A 381 2.62 7.78 -13.65
N TYR A 382 2.59 9.08 -13.93
CA TYR A 382 1.34 9.85 -13.97
C TYR A 382 0.52 9.41 -15.18
N GLY A 383 -0.23 8.31 -15.02
CA GLY A 383 -1.14 7.76 -16.00
C GLY A 383 -2.52 8.42 -15.97
N ASN A 384 -3.20 8.42 -17.12
CA ASN A 384 -4.51 9.05 -17.33
C ASN A 384 -5.65 8.29 -16.62
N ASN A 385 -5.97 8.54 -15.34
CA ASN A 385 -7.18 8.01 -14.63
C ASN A 385 -7.51 6.50 -14.83
N SER A 386 -6.58 5.71 -15.34
CA SER A 386 -6.76 4.35 -15.89
C SER A 386 -6.79 3.30 -14.79
N TYR A 387 -6.13 3.58 -13.66
CA TYR A 387 -6.06 2.69 -12.51
C TYR A 387 -7.44 2.28 -11.99
N ALA A 388 -8.43 3.17 -12.01
CA ALA A 388 -9.77 2.82 -11.59
C ALA A 388 -10.41 1.74 -12.47
N LEU A 389 -10.21 1.81 -13.80
CA LEU A 389 -10.74 0.82 -14.73
C LEU A 389 -10.05 -0.53 -14.57
N VAL A 390 -8.72 -0.53 -14.42
CA VAL A 390 -7.96 -1.77 -14.25
C VAL A 390 -8.25 -2.42 -12.89
N ALA A 391 -8.34 -1.62 -11.83
CA ALA A 391 -8.76 -2.11 -10.52
C ALA A 391 -10.20 -2.64 -10.53
N GLY A 392 -11.10 -1.99 -11.27
CA GLY A 392 -12.45 -2.51 -11.51
C GLY A 392 -12.41 -3.90 -12.14
N SER A 393 -11.56 -4.12 -13.15
CA SER A 393 -11.38 -5.46 -13.75
C SER A 393 -10.77 -6.47 -12.77
N ALA A 394 -9.78 -6.07 -11.95
CA ALA A 394 -9.23 -6.92 -10.90
C ALA A 394 -10.28 -7.34 -9.86
N ALA A 395 -11.15 -6.41 -9.45
CA ALA A 395 -12.25 -6.68 -8.52
C ALA A 395 -13.31 -7.63 -9.11
N ARG A 396 -13.52 -7.63 -10.44
CA ARG A 396 -14.39 -8.64 -11.09
C ARG A 396 -13.85 -10.06 -10.97
N GLU A 397 -12.54 -10.19 -10.86
CA GLU A 397 -11.85 -11.48 -10.74
C GLU A 397 -11.57 -11.90 -9.29
N GLY A 398 -11.92 -11.06 -8.32
CA GLY A 398 -11.61 -11.27 -6.90
C GLY A 398 -10.12 -11.12 -6.58
N ILE A 399 -9.41 -10.29 -7.36
CA ILE A 399 -7.98 -10.01 -7.19
C ILE A 399 -7.80 -8.82 -6.23
N THR A 400 -7.11 -9.04 -5.13
CA THR A 400 -6.67 -7.98 -4.20
C THR A 400 -5.35 -7.38 -4.69
N ILE A 401 -5.26 -6.05 -4.83
CA ILE A 401 -4.02 -5.37 -5.23
C ILE A 401 -3.41 -4.67 -4.02
N HIS A 402 -2.22 -5.09 -3.61
CA HIS A 402 -1.41 -4.39 -2.63
C HIS A 402 -0.30 -3.62 -3.32
N VAL A 403 0.06 -2.49 -2.73
CA VAL A 403 1.06 -1.57 -3.27
C VAL A 403 2.13 -1.35 -2.22
N ILE A 404 3.39 -1.53 -2.61
CA ILE A 404 4.56 -1.23 -1.80
C ILE A 404 5.37 -0.19 -2.57
N ALA A 405 5.40 1.05 -2.05
CA ALA A 405 5.99 2.19 -2.76
C ALA A 405 6.45 3.30 -1.80
N PRO A 406 7.32 4.22 -2.24
CA PRO A 406 7.56 5.47 -1.52
C PRO A 406 6.29 6.29 -1.29
N ALA A 407 6.26 7.09 -0.22
CA ALA A 407 5.09 7.87 0.21
C ALA A 407 4.49 8.73 -0.92
N GLU A 408 5.36 9.38 -1.70
CA GLU A 408 5.00 10.23 -2.84
C GLU A 408 4.26 9.48 -3.94
N SER A 409 4.45 8.16 -4.02
CA SER A 409 3.85 7.31 -5.05
C SER A 409 2.45 6.82 -4.65
N LEU A 410 2.24 6.57 -3.35
CA LEU A 410 1.02 5.95 -2.81
C LEU A 410 -0.25 6.76 -3.11
N ALA A 411 -0.18 8.09 -3.05
CA ALA A 411 -1.35 8.94 -3.27
C ALA A 411 -2.00 8.73 -4.65
N SER A 412 -1.21 8.40 -5.67
CA SER A 412 -1.73 8.16 -7.03
C SER A 412 -2.15 6.71 -7.29
N LEU A 413 -1.69 5.77 -6.47
CA LEU A 413 -2.09 4.35 -6.54
C LEU A 413 -3.25 4.00 -5.62
N GLY A 414 -3.69 4.94 -4.78
CA GLY A 414 -4.83 4.77 -3.88
C GLY A 414 -6.07 4.14 -4.53
N PRO A 415 -6.46 4.48 -5.78
CA PRO A 415 -7.60 3.83 -6.43
C PRO A 415 -7.47 2.31 -6.57
N LEU A 416 -6.25 1.78 -6.79
CA LEU A 416 -6.03 0.35 -6.95
C LEU A 416 -6.40 -0.41 -5.68
N THR A 417 -5.90 0.07 -4.54
CA THR A 417 -6.10 -0.58 -3.25
C THR A 417 -7.52 -0.35 -2.72
N GLN A 418 -8.09 0.84 -2.93
CA GLN A 418 -9.47 1.13 -2.55
C GLN A 418 -10.47 0.24 -3.29
N ILE A 419 -10.35 0.11 -4.62
CA ILE A 419 -11.30 -0.68 -5.42
C ILE A 419 -11.19 -2.18 -5.17
N THR A 420 -10.00 -2.67 -4.83
CA THR A 420 -9.77 -4.11 -4.67
C THR A 420 -9.73 -4.58 -3.21
N GLY A 421 -9.82 -3.66 -2.25
CA GLY A 421 -9.70 -3.97 -0.82
C GLY A 421 -8.27 -4.24 -0.35
N GLY A 422 -7.26 -3.97 -1.18
CA GLY A 422 -5.87 -4.19 -0.83
C GLY A 422 -5.28 -3.09 0.05
N GLN A 423 -3.97 -3.20 0.30
CA GLN A 423 -3.26 -2.34 1.24
C GLN A 423 -2.11 -1.57 0.57
N MET A 424 -1.80 -0.41 1.12
CA MET A 424 -0.64 0.38 0.76
C MET A 424 0.40 0.29 1.88
N VAL A 425 1.62 -0.06 1.53
CA VAL A 425 2.77 -0.09 2.43
C VAL A 425 3.77 0.93 1.93
N GLU A 426 4.09 1.89 2.79
CA GLU A 426 5.10 2.90 2.52
C GLU A 426 6.50 2.28 2.66
N LEU A 427 7.36 2.49 1.66
CA LEU A 427 8.78 2.19 1.75
C LEU A 427 9.53 3.39 2.33
N GLU A 428 10.08 3.23 3.52
CA GLU A 428 11.02 4.22 4.06
C GLU A 428 12.35 4.15 3.28
N SER A 429 12.81 5.31 2.80
CA SER A 429 13.96 5.50 1.90
C SER A 429 15.29 4.88 2.36
N ASN A 430 15.39 4.48 3.63
CA ASN A 430 16.56 3.94 4.31
C ASN A 430 16.38 2.49 4.80
N GLU A 431 15.19 1.90 4.66
CA GLU A 431 14.88 0.50 5.05
C GLU A 431 14.45 -0.39 3.87
N ALA A 432 14.48 0.14 2.64
CA ALA A 432 13.94 -0.51 1.45
C ALA A 432 14.40 -1.97 1.23
N ALA A 433 15.59 -2.33 1.73
CA ALA A 433 16.11 -3.69 1.60
C ALA A 433 15.47 -4.72 2.56
N PHE A 434 15.36 -4.40 3.86
CA PHE A 434 14.87 -5.35 4.87
C PHE A 434 13.34 -5.32 5.04
N GLY A 435 12.67 -4.27 4.56
CA GLY A 435 11.23 -4.09 4.72
C GLY A 435 10.38 -4.92 3.76
N LEU A 436 10.87 -5.15 2.53
CA LEU A 436 10.06 -5.69 1.44
C LEU A 436 9.53 -7.10 1.73
N GLY A 437 10.44 -8.03 2.07
CA GLY A 437 10.06 -9.40 2.39
C GLY A 437 9.05 -9.41 3.52
N LYS A 438 9.34 -8.74 4.63
CA LYS A 438 8.43 -8.65 5.79
C LYS A 438 7.07 -8.05 5.45
N ALA A 439 7.02 -7.02 4.62
CA ALA A 439 5.77 -6.42 4.18
C ALA A 439 4.92 -7.43 3.40
N VAL A 440 5.50 -8.09 2.39
CA VAL A 440 4.82 -9.13 1.61
C VAL A 440 4.29 -10.25 2.50
N ILE A 441 5.11 -10.69 3.47
CA ILE A 441 4.77 -11.73 4.42
C ILE A 441 3.54 -11.37 5.23
N ASN A 442 3.51 -10.15 5.77
CA ASN A 442 2.40 -9.68 6.57
C ASN A 442 1.13 -9.59 5.75
N LEU A 443 1.21 -9.03 4.52
CA LEU A 443 0.07 -8.93 3.61
C LEU A 443 -0.54 -10.31 3.32
N VAL A 444 0.29 -11.29 2.95
CA VAL A 444 -0.18 -12.65 2.66
C VAL A 444 -0.72 -13.33 3.92
N SER A 445 -0.10 -13.09 5.07
CA SER A 445 -0.55 -13.66 6.34
C SER A 445 -1.90 -13.10 6.77
N GLU A 446 -2.16 -11.81 6.54
CA GLU A 446 -3.44 -11.16 6.82
C GLU A 446 -4.56 -11.69 5.93
N GLU A 447 -4.29 -11.88 4.63
CA GLU A 447 -5.25 -12.50 3.70
C GLU A 447 -5.58 -13.94 4.12
N LEU A 448 -4.59 -14.69 4.63
CA LEU A 448 -4.82 -16.04 5.13
C LEU A 448 -5.57 -16.08 6.46
N ALA A 449 -5.26 -15.15 7.37
CA ALA A 449 -5.94 -15.02 8.66
C ALA A 449 -7.41 -14.63 8.49
N ALA A 450 -7.73 -13.86 7.44
CA ALA A 450 -9.11 -13.49 7.13
C ALA A 450 -10.01 -14.73 6.94
N LEU A 451 -9.49 -15.80 6.32
CA LEU A 451 -10.26 -17.03 6.10
C LEU A 451 -10.57 -17.81 7.37
N SER A 452 -9.72 -17.70 8.41
CA SER A 452 -9.96 -18.37 9.69
C SER A 452 -10.94 -17.62 10.59
N GLY A 453 -11.38 -16.41 10.23
CA GLY A 453 -12.21 -15.56 11.08
C GLY A 453 -11.55 -15.20 12.41
N SER A 454 -10.21 -15.21 12.44
CA SER A 454 -9.36 -15.07 13.64
C SER A 454 -8.79 -13.68 13.82
#